data_AF-A0A7K7TMU2-F1
#
_entry.id   AF-A0A7K7TMU2-F1
#
_cell.length_a   1.000
_cell.length_b   1.000
_cell.length_c   1.000
_cell.angle_alpha   90.00
_cell.angle_beta   90.00
_cell.angle_gamma   90.00
#
_symmetry.space_group_name_H-M   'P 1'
#
loop_
_entity.id
_entity.type
_entity.pdbx_description
1 polymer ?
#
loop_
_entity_poly.entity_id
_entity_poly.type
_entity_poly.pdbx_seq_one_letter_code
_entity_poly.pdbx_strand_id
1 'polypeptide(L)'
;QMAAAGFLHCPSENGPDVAQCFFCLKELEGWEPDDDPLKEHKKHSAGCALLSLQKAPTNLTLQEFLKLDRERMKNAMKKEISQKVTEVEDIAKTVRREIENL
;
A
#
# COMPACT_ATOMS: atom_id res chain seq x y z
N GLN A 1 17.45 -4.93 0.69
CA GLN A 1 16.41 -5.86 0.21
C GLN A 1 15.06 -5.17 0.00
N MET A 2 14.64 -4.24 0.86
CA MET A 2 13.40 -3.44 0.77
C MET A 2 13.04 -2.94 -0.64
N ALA A 3 13.92 -2.15 -1.27
CA ALA A 3 13.67 -1.56 -2.59
C ALA A 3 13.46 -2.62 -3.69
N ALA A 4 14.18 -3.74 -3.63
CA ALA A 4 14.02 -4.84 -4.58
C ALA A 4 12.67 -5.56 -4.41
N ALA A 5 12.12 -5.58 -3.20
CA ALA A 5 10.75 -6.02 -2.93
C ALA A 5 9.69 -4.96 -3.29
N GLY A 6 10.10 -3.77 -3.75
CA GLY A 6 9.22 -2.70 -4.19
C GLY A 6 8.81 -1.72 -3.10
N PHE A 7 9.49 -1.69 -1.95
CA PHE A 7 9.17 -0.75 -0.88
C PHE A 7 9.92 0.57 -1.01
N LEU A 8 9.19 1.66 -0.74
CA LEU A 8 9.68 3.00 -0.49
C LEU A 8 9.60 3.28 1.02
N HIS A 9 10.56 4.00 1.57
CA HIS A 9 10.49 4.46 2.97
C HIS A 9 9.53 5.65 3.04
N CYS A 10 8.50 5.55 3.88
CA CYS A 10 7.43 6.53 4.01
C CYS A 10 7.15 6.80 5.49
N PRO A 11 8.13 7.33 6.25
CA PRO A 11 8.01 7.49 7.69
C PRO A 11 6.97 8.54 8.07
N SER A 12 6.38 8.36 9.24
CA SER A 12 5.57 9.36 9.93
C SER A 12 6.05 9.53 11.37
N GLU A 13 5.58 10.55 12.10
CA GLU A 13 5.96 10.78 13.50
C GLU A 13 5.69 9.55 14.39
N ASN A 14 4.56 8.85 14.15
CA ASN A 14 4.16 7.67 14.91
C ASN A 14 4.62 6.34 14.27
N GLY A 15 5.26 6.38 13.10
CA GLY A 15 5.66 5.20 12.33
C GLY A 15 6.98 5.48 11.60
N PRO A 16 8.13 5.49 12.31
CA PRO A 16 9.42 5.91 11.75
C PRO A 16 10.00 4.92 10.71
N ASP A 17 9.53 3.67 10.71
CA ASP A 17 9.98 2.60 9.84
C ASP A 17 8.92 2.16 8.81
N VAL A 18 7.81 2.92 8.70
CA VAL A 18 6.76 2.65 7.72
C VAL A 18 7.37 2.60 6.32
N ALA A 19 7.10 1.49 5.63
CA ALA A 19 7.51 1.25 4.26
C ALA A 19 6.29 0.90 3.42
N GLN A 20 6.19 1.53 2.24
CA GLN A 20 5.05 1.38 1.35
C GLN A 20 5.47 0.77 0.01
N CYS A 21 4.74 -0.23 -0.48
CA CYS A 21 4.97 -0.74 -1.83
C CYS A 21 4.60 0.33 -2.88
N PHE A 22 5.50 0.69 -3.80
CA PHE A 22 5.23 1.72 -4.82
C PHE A 22 4.12 1.35 -5.83
N PHE A 23 3.73 0.07 -5.87
CA PHE A 23 2.78 -0.48 -6.83
C PHE A 23 1.40 -0.79 -6.22
N CYS A 24 1.35 -1.60 -5.17
CA CYS A 24 0.07 -1.93 -4.51
C CYS A 24 -0.30 -0.98 -3.37
N LEU A 25 0.61 -0.09 -2.98
CA LEU A 25 0.44 0.92 -1.93
C LEU A 25 0.15 0.36 -0.53
N LYS A 26 0.39 -0.95 -0.32
CA LYS A 26 0.37 -1.58 0.99
C LYS A 26 1.50 -1.02 1.84
N GLU A 27 1.14 -0.49 3.00
CA GLU A 27 2.07 -0.06 4.05
C GLU A 27 2.30 -1.20 5.03
N LEU A 28 3.54 -1.30 5.49
CA LEU A 28 4.02 -2.18 6.55
C LEU A 28 4.95 -1.39 7.47
N GLU A 29 4.88 -1.65 8.76
CA GLU A 29 5.70 -1.06 9.82
C GLU A 29 6.06 -2.13 10.84
N GLY A 30 6.95 -1.82 11.78
CA GLY A 30 7.43 -2.77 12.79
C GLY A 30 8.43 -3.79 12.22
N TRP A 31 9.33 -3.35 11.35
CA TRP A 31 10.32 -4.20 10.69
C TRP A 31 11.41 -4.67 11.66
N GLU A 32 11.67 -5.98 11.66
CA GLU A 32 12.75 -6.60 12.40
C GLU A 32 13.97 -6.85 11.47
N PRO A 33 15.21 -6.86 12.00
CA PRO A 33 16.41 -7.04 11.18
C PRO A 33 16.48 -8.33 10.35
N ASP A 34 15.75 -9.37 10.77
CA ASP A 34 15.67 -10.69 10.15
C ASP A 34 14.48 -10.88 9.21
N ASP A 35 13.62 -9.87 9.08
CA ASP A 35 12.52 -9.89 8.12
C ASP A 35 13.02 -9.98 6.67
N ASP A 36 12.35 -10.82 5.88
CA ASP A 36 12.52 -10.86 4.43
C ASP A 36 11.43 -10.00 3.77
N PRO A 37 11.78 -8.83 3.20
CA PRO A 37 10.79 -7.90 2.64
C PRO A 37 9.94 -8.52 1.53
N LEU A 38 10.49 -9.45 0.74
CA LEU A 38 9.74 -10.09 -0.32
C LEU A 38 8.72 -11.08 0.25
N LYS A 39 9.05 -11.79 1.34
CA LYS A 39 8.11 -12.66 2.04
C LYS A 39 6.99 -11.85 2.70
N GLU A 40 7.33 -10.77 3.39
CA GLU A 40 6.32 -9.90 4.02
C GLU A 40 5.42 -9.24 2.97
N HIS A 41 5.97 -8.79 1.83
CA HIS A 41 5.15 -8.30 0.72
C HIS A 41 4.18 -9.37 0.19
N LYS A 42 4.64 -10.61 -0.03
CA LYS A 42 3.78 -11.72 -0.47
C LYS A 42 2.69 -12.06 0.56
N LYS A 43 3.05 -12.08 1.84
CA LYS A 43 2.13 -12.40 2.95
C LYS A 43 1.02 -11.35 3.08
N HIS A 44 1.36 -10.06 2.95
CA HIS A 44 0.41 -8.97 3.17
C HIS A 44 -0.27 -8.44 1.90
N SER A 45 0.23 -8.78 0.71
CA SER A 45 -0.32 -8.36 -0.59
C SER A 45 0.01 -9.35 -1.72
N ALA A 46 -0.38 -10.62 -1.55
CA ALA A 46 -0.12 -11.69 -2.51
C ALA A 46 -0.58 -11.38 -3.95
N GLY A 47 -1.62 -10.55 -4.10
CA GLY A 47 -2.18 -10.13 -5.40
C GLY A 47 -1.45 -8.95 -6.06
N CYS A 48 -0.37 -8.42 -5.49
CA CYS A 48 0.38 -7.33 -6.08
C CYS A 48 1.00 -7.75 -7.43
N ALA A 49 0.62 -7.08 -8.53
CA ALA A 49 1.09 -7.45 -9.87
C ALA A 49 2.61 -7.31 -10.05
N LEU A 50 3.29 -6.49 -9.23
CA LEU A 50 4.75 -6.41 -9.18
C LEU A 50 5.40 -7.75 -8.83
N LEU A 51 4.78 -8.55 -7.95
CA LEU A 51 5.31 -9.84 -7.52
C LEU A 51 5.26 -10.91 -8.63
N SER A 52 4.40 -10.69 -9.64
CA SER A 52 4.19 -11.59 -10.77
C SER A 52 4.97 -11.18 -12.03
N LEU A 53 5.78 -10.13 -11.95
CA LEU A 53 6.58 -9.66 -13.09
C LEU A 53 7.67 -10.69 -13.44
N GLN A 54 7.64 -11.15 -14.69
CA GLN A 54 8.65 -12.06 -15.24
C GLN A 54 9.82 -11.32 -15.90
N LYS A 55 9.64 -10.03 -16.20
CA LYS A 55 10.64 -9.16 -16.83
C LYS A 55 11.07 -8.09 -15.85
N ALA A 56 12.34 -7.69 -15.93
CA ALA A 56 12.81 -6.48 -15.26
C ALA A 56 11.96 -5.27 -15.74
N PRO A 57 11.65 -4.30 -14.87
CA PRO A 57 10.86 -3.13 -15.24
C PRO A 57 11.43 -2.34 -16.43
N THR A 58 12.76 -2.35 -16.61
CA THR A 58 13.46 -1.71 -17.72
C THR A 58 13.28 -2.41 -19.07
N ASN A 59 12.82 -3.66 -19.06
CA ASN A 59 12.68 -4.50 -20.26
C ASN A 59 11.20 -4.70 -20.66
N LEU A 60 10.30 -3.87 -20.12
CA LEU A 60 8.89 -3.89 -20.47
C LEU A 60 8.66 -3.13 -21.77
N THR A 61 7.80 -3.67 -22.62
CA THR A 61 7.23 -2.90 -23.72
C THR A 61 6.32 -1.80 -23.19
N LEU A 62 6.08 -0.75 -23.97
CA LEU A 62 5.14 0.32 -23.61
C LEU A 62 3.75 -0.24 -23.28
N GLN A 63 3.27 -1.24 -24.03
CA GLN A 63 1.97 -1.86 -23.77
C GLN A 63 1.92 -2.59 -22.42
N GLU A 64 2.98 -3.34 -22.07
CA GLU A 64 3.07 -4.03 -20.77
C GLU A 64 3.14 -3.02 -19.63
N PHE A 65 3.95 -1.96 -19.78
CA PHE A 65 4.03 -0.87 -18.82
C PHE A 65 2.66 -0.21 -18.60
N LEU A 66 1.96 0.18 -19.67
CA LEU A 66 0.64 0.83 -19.56
C LEU A 66 -0.42 -0.07 -18.90
N LYS A 67 -0.34 -1.40 -19.08
CA LYS A 67 -1.21 -2.34 -18.37
C LYS A 67 -0.92 -2.36 -16.88
N LEU A 68 0.35 -2.39 -16.48
CA LEU A 68 0.75 -2.34 -15.08
C LEU A 68 0.39 -1.00 -14.44
N ASP A 69 0.64 0.10 -15.14
CA ASP A 69 0.33 1.44 -14.65
C ASP A 69 -1.18 1.61 -14.44
N ARG A 70 -2.02 1.06 -15.34
CA ARG A 70 -3.48 1.00 -15.12
C ARG A 70 -3.84 0.29 -13.80
N GLU A 71 -3.23 -0.85 -13.51
CA GLU A 71 -3.50 -1.58 -12.25
C GLU A 71 -2.99 -0.79 -11.03
N ARG A 72 -1.84 -0.13 -11.15
CA ARG A 72 -1.33 0.77 -10.11
C ARG A 72 -2.31 1.91 -9.83
N MET A 73 -2.86 2.52 -10.88
CA MET A 73 -3.86 3.58 -10.75
C MET A 73 -5.14 3.09 -10.06
N LYS A 74 -5.60 1.87 -10.37
CA LYS A 74 -6.71 1.26 -9.63
C LYS A 74 -6.39 1.06 -8.15
N ASN A 75 -5.18 0.60 -7.82
CA ASN A 75 -4.74 0.45 -6.43
C ASN A 75 -4.71 1.80 -5.70
N ALA A 76 -4.24 2.87 -6.37
CA ALA A 76 -4.24 4.23 -5.85
C ALA A 76 -5.65 4.73 -5.53
N MET A 77 -6.56 4.64 -6.51
CA MET A 77 -7.96 5.03 -6.30
C MET A 77 -8.61 4.21 -5.17
N LYS A 78 -8.37 2.89 -5.13
CA LYS A 78 -8.92 2.04 -4.06
C LYS A 78 -8.42 2.47 -2.67
N LYS A 79 -7.13 2.79 -2.54
CA LYS A 79 -6.55 3.26 -1.27
C LYS A 79 -7.16 4.59 -0.84
N GLU A 80 -7.24 5.56 -1.75
CA GLU A 80 -7.81 6.88 -1.46
C GLU A 80 -9.28 6.79 -1.05
N ILE A 81 -10.08 6.00 -1.77
CA ILE A 81 -11.49 5.75 -1.41
C ILE A 81 -11.58 5.11 -0.03
N SER A 82 -10.77 4.08 0.25
CA SER A 82 -10.78 3.42 1.56
C SER A 82 -10.45 4.38 2.70
N GLN A 83 -9.47 5.28 2.51
CA GLN A 83 -9.12 6.29 3.51
C GLN A 83 -10.28 7.27 3.76
N LYS A 84 -10.91 7.75 2.68
CA LYS A 84 -12.07 8.64 2.77
C LYS A 84 -13.27 7.98 3.44
N VAL A 85 -13.49 6.70 3.18
CA VAL A 85 -14.54 5.92 3.87
C VAL A 85 -14.27 5.87 5.37
N THR A 86 -13.05 5.52 5.80
CA THR A 86 -12.70 5.51 7.24
C THR A 86 -12.89 6.89 7.89
N GLU A 87 -12.46 7.97 7.23
CA GLU A 87 -12.64 9.34 7.72
C GLU A 87 -14.12 9.67 7.96
N VAL A 88 -14.99 9.33 7.00
CA VAL A 88 -16.44 9.55 7.13
C VAL A 88 -17.04 8.68 8.24
N GLU A 89 -16.62 7.42 8.38
CA GLU A 89 -17.08 6.53 9.44
C GLU A 89 -16.71 7.06 10.84
N ASP A 90 -15.51 7.60 11.01
CA ASP A 90 -15.05 8.13 12.29
C ASP A 90 -15.78 9.43 12.67
N ILE A 91 -16.06 10.29 11.69
CA ILE A 91 -16.92 11.45 11.87
C ILE A 91 -18.33 11.00 12.28
N ALA A 92 -18.90 10.00 11.60
CA ALA A 92 -20.24 9.49 11.91
C ALA A 92 -20.33 8.91 13.33
N LYS A 93 -19.30 8.18 13.79
CA LYS A 93 -19.21 7.69 15.19
C LYS A 93 -19.18 8.84 16.19
N THR A 94 -18.44 9.90 15.88
CA THR A 94 -18.32 11.08 16.75
C THR A 94 -19.67 11.78 16.91
N VAL A 95 -20.35 12.07 15.79
CA VAL A 95 -21.68 12.71 15.79
C VAL A 95 -22.70 11.83 16.52
N ARG A 96 -22.67 10.50 16.30
CA ARG A 96 -23.57 9.58 17.00
C ARG A 96 -23.43 9.66 18.51
N ARG A 97 -22.18 9.64 19.00
CA ARG A 97 -21.88 9.76 20.43
C ARG A 97 -22.36 11.11 21.00
N GLU A 98 -22.23 12.19 20.24
CA GLU A 98 -22.74 13.50 20.68
C GLU A 98 -24.26 13.50 20.82
N ILE A 99 -24.98 12.91 19.87
CA ILE A 99 -26.45 12.76 19.93
C ILE A 99 -26.88 11.90 21.13
N GLU A 100 -26.16 10.82 21.43
CA GLU A 100 -26.46 9.93 22.57
C GLU A 100 -26.21 10.60 23.94
N ASN A 101 -25.44 11.69 23.98
CA ASN A 101 -25.14 12.46 25.20
C ASN A 101 -26.03 13.70 25.39
N LEU A 102 -27.01 13.94 24.49
CA LEU A 102 -28.04 14.98 24.61
C LEU A 102 -29.24 14.46 25.41
#